data_AF-A0A6A4YQI9-F1
#
_entry.id   AF-A0A6A4YQI9-F1
#
_cell.length_a   1.000
_cell.length_b   1.000
_cell.length_c   1.000
_cell.angle_alpha   90.00
_cell.angle_beta   90.00
_cell.angle_gamma   90.00
#
_symmetry.space_group_name_H-M   'P 1'
#
loop_
_entity.id
_entity.type
_entity.pdbx_description
1 polymer ?
#
loop_
_entity_poly.entity_id
_entity_poly.type
_entity_poly.pdbx_seq_one_letter_code
_entity_poly.pdbx_strand_id
1 'polypeptide(L)'
;MQTRSGSSLLAHVLHLPGSDSITLQFHLHGLDRQLVRQVDEELSRVLVRMDRLVNPLVKKRDQKLTAKQQPKATPKAVLKAAAVIQFKTRDGDALSPTSRVIDAFLAASFLEINSNVYRILHNQPRVKAVSLAVDTHFCGVPILPTVDLDFCTPAECTWVWRRGDDATAVVVGTDRMYTPTAADAGHALTVTCTPPRSADASDDDDVIAVTTTTEPVRAGPDR
;
A
#
# COMPACT_ATOMS: atom_id res chain seq x y z
N MET A 1 -16.75 11.53 27.78
CA MET A 1 -16.54 11.49 26.33
C MET A 1 -15.24 10.73 26.07
N GLN A 2 -15.31 9.46 25.70
CA GLN A 2 -14.12 8.65 25.41
C GLN A 2 -13.68 8.93 23.97
N THR A 3 -12.52 9.56 23.81
CA THR A 3 -11.80 9.67 22.54
C THR A 3 -11.27 8.30 22.17
N ARG A 4 -11.95 7.61 21.25
CA ARG A 4 -11.39 6.42 20.59
C ARG A 4 -10.23 6.90 19.70
N SER A 5 -9.01 6.84 20.25
CA SER A 5 -7.80 6.70 19.44
C SER A 5 -7.84 5.31 18.82
N GLY A 6 -8.57 5.19 17.71
CA GLY A 6 -8.52 4.03 16.83
C GLY A 6 -7.74 4.46 15.61
N SER A 7 -6.61 3.83 15.33
CA SER A 7 -5.93 3.94 14.04
C SER A 7 -6.98 3.87 12.94
N SER A 8 -7.10 4.92 12.13
CA SER A 8 -8.06 4.93 11.02
C SER A 8 -7.73 3.77 10.08
N LEU A 9 -8.73 2.97 9.72
CA LEU A 9 -8.51 1.89 8.77
C LEU A 9 -8.26 2.52 7.39
N LEU A 10 -7.29 1.97 6.65
CA LEU A 10 -6.93 2.47 5.33
C LEU A 10 -7.32 1.47 4.24
N ALA A 11 -7.80 2.03 3.14
CA ALA A 11 -7.95 1.35 1.87
C ALA A 11 -7.20 2.16 0.81
N HIS A 12 -6.63 1.49 -0.19
CA HIS A 12 -5.89 2.11 -1.27
C HIS A 12 -6.58 1.81 -2.59
N VAL A 13 -6.81 2.85 -3.38
CA VAL A 13 -7.28 2.73 -4.76
C VAL A 13 -6.13 3.05 -5.69
N LEU A 14 -5.83 2.14 -6.61
CA LEU A 14 -4.72 2.24 -7.54
C LEU A 14 -5.25 2.16 -8.97
N HIS A 15 -5.04 3.21 -9.75
CA HIS A 15 -5.40 3.30 -11.15
C HIS A 15 -4.38 4.13 -11.91
N LEU A 16 -3.79 3.54 -12.94
CA LEU A 16 -2.92 4.24 -13.89
C LEU A 16 -3.77 4.75 -15.06
N PRO A 17 -3.60 6.01 -15.49
CA PRO A 17 -4.27 6.54 -16.67
C PRO A 17 -4.08 5.63 -17.88
N GLY A 18 -5.18 5.28 -18.55
CA GLY A 18 -5.16 4.38 -19.71
C GLY A 18 -5.14 2.88 -19.39
N SER A 19 -5.18 2.48 -18.11
CA SER A 19 -5.39 1.08 -17.74
C SER A 19 -6.86 0.68 -17.84
N ASP A 20 -7.14 -0.52 -18.34
CA ASP A 20 -8.49 -1.10 -18.33
C ASP A 20 -8.88 -1.66 -16.95
N SER A 21 -7.98 -1.53 -15.96
CA SER A 21 -8.18 -2.05 -14.63
C SER A 21 -7.94 -1.03 -13.52
N ILE A 22 -8.61 -1.28 -12.41
CA ILE A 22 -8.47 -0.52 -11.17
C ILE A 22 -8.40 -1.49 -9.99
N THR A 23 -7.53 -1.16 -9.03
CA THR A 23 -7.26 -2.02 -7.88
C THR A 23 -7.72 -1.37 -6.59
N LEU A 24 -8.43 -2.12 -5.75
CA LEU A 24 -8.73 -1.76 -4.37
C LEU A 24 -7.98 -2.69 -3.42
N GLN A 25 -7.17 -2.14 -2.52
CA GLN A 25 -6.46 -2.86 -1.47
C GLN A 25 -6.94 -2.41 -0.09
N PHE A 26 -7.21 -3.34 0.82
CA PHE A 26 -7.66 -3.02 2.18
C PHE A 26 -7.46 -4.22 3.11
N HIS A 27 -7.32 -3.96 4.40
CA HIS A 27 -7.17 -5.01 5.40
C HIS A 27 -8.53 -5.48 5.92
N LEU A 28 -8.86 -6.77 5.83
CA LEU A 28 -10.14 -7.32 6.30
C LEU A 28 -9.92 -8.65 7.03
N HIS A 29 -10.36 -8.72 8.29
CA HIS A 29 -10.26 -9.92 9.15
C HIS A 29 -8.83 -10.45 9.32
N GLY A 30 -7.85 -9.57 9.54
CA GLY A 30 -6.46 -9.98 9.71
C GLY A 30 -5.73 -10.30 8.40
N LEU A 31 -6.37 -10.09 7.24
CA LEU A 31 -5.83 -10.43 5.93
C LEU A 31 -5.89 -9.24 4.99
N ASP A 32 -4.80 -9.02 4.26
CA ASP A 32 -4.79 -8.05 3.17
C ASP A 32 -5.62 -8.57 2.00
N ARG A 33 -6.58 -7.76 1.56
CA ARG A 33 -7.43 -8.04 0.42
C ARG A 33 -7.03 -7.15 -0.73
N GLN A 34 -7.00 -7.74 -1.91
CA GLN A 34 -6.82 -7.02 -3.16
C GLN A 34 -7.91 -7.42 -4.14
N LEU A 35 -8.54 -6.42 -4.75
CA LEU A 35 -9.52 -6.59 -5.80
C LEU A 35 -9.08 -5.82 -7.04
N VAL A 36 -8.67 -6.57 -8.07
CA VAL A 36 -8.45 -6.02 -9.42
C VAL A 36 -9.75 -6.15 -10.19
N ARG A 37 -10.23 -5.02 -10.73
CA ARG A 37 -11.53 -4.86 -11.36
C ARG A 37 -11.42 -4.17 -12.69
N GLN A 38 -12.36 -4.44 -13.59
CA GLN A 38 -12.43 -3.76 -14.88
C GLN A 38 -13.04 -2.38 -14.66
N VAL A 39 -12.48 -1.36 -15.30
CA VAL A 39 -12.93 0.03 -15.11
C VAL A 39 -14.41 0.24 -15.48
N ASP A 40 -14.88 -0.48 -16.49
CA ASP A 40 -16.25 -0.38 -17.03
C ASP A 40 -17.28 -1.31 -16.35
N GLU A 41 -16.87 -2.19 -15.43
CA GLU A 41 -17.86 -3.02 -14.73
C GLU A 41 -18.71 -2.17 -13.77
N GLU A 42 -19.91 -2.63 -13.46
CA GLU A 42 -20.76 -1.96 -12.46
C GLU A 42 -20.27 -2.22 -11.04
N LEU A 43 -20.38 -1.22 -10.17
CA LEU A 43 -20.03 -1.30 -8.75
C LEU A 43 -20.77 -2.45 -8.03
N SER A 44 -22.01 -2.75 -8.43
CA SER A 44 -22.82 -3.87 -7.92
C SER A 44 -22.06 -5.20 -7.92
N ARG A 45 -21.25 -5.46 -8.97
CA ARG A 45 -20.44 -6.67 -9.10
C ARG A 45 -19.27 -6.70 -8.13
N VAL A 46 -18.74 -5.54 -7.74
CA VAL A 46 -17.71 -5.41 -6.71
C VAL A 46 -18.32 -5.67 -5.34
N LEU A 47 -19.47 -5.05 -5.04
CA LEU A 47 -20.16 -5.20 -3.76
C LEU A 47 -20.49 -6.67 -3.46
N VAL A 48 -21.01 -7.41 -4.45
CA VAL A 48 -21.26 -8.87 -4.31
C VAL A 48 -19.99 -9.65 -3.99
N ARG A 49 -18.85 -9.26 -4.57
CA ARG A 49 -17.57 -9.93 -4.29
C ARG A 49 -17.02 -9.57 -2.92
N MET A 50 -17.18 -8.33 -2.49
CA MET A 50 -16.80 -7.90 -1.15
C MET A 50 -17.67 -8.60 -0.09
N ASP A 51 -18.97 -8.75 -0.32
CA ASP A 51 -19.85 -9.52 0.58
C ASP A 51 -19.36 -10.96 0.72
N ARG A 52 -18.89 -11.61 -0.35
CA ARG A 52 -18.28 -12.96 -0.28
C ARG A 52 -16.96 -12.99 0.51
N LEU A 53 -16.22 -11.88 0.57
CA LEU A 53 -15.00 -11.78 1.39
C LEU A 53 -15.32 -11.58 2.87
N VAL A 54 -16.36 -10.79 3.17
CA VAL A 54 -16.86 -10.55 4.53
C VAL A 54 -17.53 -11.82 5.07
N ASN A 55 -18.34 -12.46 4.24
CA ASN A 55 -19.11 -13.65 4.54
C ASN A 55 -18.61 -14.84 3.70
N PRO A 56 -17.43 -15.41 4.00
CA PRO A 56 -16.92 -16.55 3.25
C PRO A 56 -17.90 -17.73 3.40
N LEU A 57 -18.22 -18.36 2.26
CA LEU A 57 -18.98 -19.59 2.24
C LEU A 57 -18.14 -20.68 2.91
N VAL A 58 -18.68 -21.29 3.98
CA VAL A 58 -18.04 -22.45 4.62
C VAL A 58 -17.96 -23.57 3.57
N LYS A 59 -16.75 -23.84 3.07
CA LYS A 59 -16.53 -24.99 2.18
C LYS A 59 -16.69 -26.25 3.03
N LYS A 60 -17.74 -27.05 2.77
CA LYS A 60 -17.82 -28.44 3.21
C LYS A 60 -16.73 -29.24 2.47
N ARG A 61 -15.50 -29.23 2.97
CA ARG A 61 -14.50 -30.26 2.66
C ARG A 61 -14.43 -31.18 3.86
N ASP A 62 -14.59 -32.47 3.60
CA ASP A 62 -14.51 -33.64 4.49
C ASP A 62 -15.83 -34.27 4.99
N GLN A 63 -16.81 -34.48 4.11
CA GLN A 63 -17.78 -35.59 4.29
C GLN A 63 -18.10 -36.30 2.97
N LYS A 64 -17.21 -37.20 2.56
CA LYS A 64 -17.51 -38.47 1.86
C LYS A 64 -16.42 -39.42 2.35
N LEU A 65 -16.69 -40.35 3.26
CA LEU A 65 -17.25 -41.68 2.95
C LEU A 65 -17.86 -42.30 4.22
N THR A 66 -19.19 -42.50 4.22
CA THR A 66 -19.88 -43.76 4.59
C THR A 66 -21.37 -43.56 4.38
N ALA A 67 -21.98 -44.48 3.63
CA ALA A 67 -23.38 -44.43 3.20
C ALA A 67 -24.32 -45.02 4.26
N LYS A 68 -25.49 -44.38 4.45
CA LYS A 68 -26.87 -44.93 4.32
C LYS A 68 -27.87 -44.28 5.30
N GLN A 69 -29.10 -44.11 4.77
CA GLN A 69 -30.41 -43.88 5.40
C GLN A 69 -30.90 -42.42 5.62
N GLN A 70 -32.04 -42.15 4.97
CA GLN A 70 -32.96 -40.99 5.01
C GLN A 70 -33.65 -40.80 6.40
N PRO A 71 -34.50 -39.78 6.66
CA PRO A 71 -34.99 -38.65 5.82
C PRO A 71 -34.93 -37.24 6.48
N LYS A 72 -35.18 -36.21 5.66
CA LYS A 72 -35.67 -34.86 6.01
C LYS A 72 -35.07 -34.15 7.24
N ALA A 73 -34.10 -33.29 6.98
CA ALA A 73 -34.06 -31.97 7.58
C ALA A 73 -33.75 -30.97 6.46
N THR A 74 -34.70 -30.05 6.22
CA THR A 74 -34.41 -28.85 5.45
C THR A 74 -33.20 -28.17 6.10
N PRO A 75 -32.11 -27.89 5.37
CA PRO A 75 -31.09 -27.04 5.93
C PRO A 75 -31.74 -25.67 6.09
N LYS A 76 -32.05 -25.29 7.34
CA LYS A 76 -32.21 -23.88 7.68
C LYS A 76 -30.90 -23.24 7.25
N ALA A 77 -30.90 -22.65 6.07
CA ALA A 77 -29.90 -21.69 5.68
C ALA A 77 -29.87 -20.68 6.81
N VAL A 78 -28.80 -20.71 7.60
CA VAL A 78 -28.50 -19.60 8.49
C VAL A 78 -28.30 -18.44 7.51
N LEU A 79 -29.35 -17.63 7.34
CA LEU A 79 -29.31 -16.37 6.64
C LEU A 79 -28.29 -15.54 7.41
N LYS A 80 -27.00 -15.65 7.02
CA LYS A 80 -26.01 -14.68 7.45
C LYS A 80 -26.54 -13.33 6.99
N ALA A 81 -26.65 -12.40 7.92
CA ALA A 81 -27.04 -11.03 7.60
C ALA A 81 -26.14 -10.52 6.47
N ALA A 82 -26.77 -9.97 5.42
CA ALA A 82 -26.04 -9.36 4.32
C ALA A 82 -25.11 -8.29 4.89
N ALA A 83 -23.83 -8.31 4.49
CA ALA A 83 -22.90 -7.29 4.95
C ALA A 83 -23.35 -5.92 4.43
N VAL A 84 -23.28 -4.89 5.28
CA VAL A 84 -23.50 -3.51 4.84
C VAL A 84 -22.19 -3.03 4.24
N ILE A 85 -22.15 -2.85 2.92
CA ILE A 85 -20.96 -2.43 2.18
C ILE A 85 -21.32 -1.21 1.34
N GLN A 86 -20.65 -0.08 1.59
CA GLN A 86 -20.93 1.18 0.91
C GLN A 86 -19.65 1.94 0.61
N PHE A 87 -19.55 2.49 -0.60
CA PHE A 87 -18.57 3.52 -0.93
C PHE A 87 -19.24 4.88 -0.78
N LYS A 88 -18.55 5.82 -0.15
CA LYS A 88 -19.07 7.16 0.13
C LYS A 88 -18.13 8.24 -0.34
N THR A 89 -18.70 9.35 -0.80
CA THR A 89 -17.96 10.58 -1.11
C THR A 89 -17.47 11.24 0.18
N ARG A 90 -16.67 12.30 0.04
CA ARG A 90 -16.21 13.12 1.17
C ARG A 90 -17.37 13.70 1.99
N ASP A 91 -18.49 14.01 1.34
CA ASP A 91 -19.69 14.57 1.95
C ASP A 91 -20.54 13.52 2.68
N GLY A 92 -20.18 12.23 2.55
CA GLY A 92 -20.87 11.10 3.19
C GLY A 92 -21.96 10.46 2.33
N ASP A 93 -22.14 10.92 1.09
CA ASP A 93 -23.15 10.39 0.17
C ASP A 93 -22.75 9.01 -0.36
N ALA A 94 -23.67 8.06 -0.28
CA ALA A 94 -23.45 6.71 -0.80
C ALA A 94 -23.46 6.70 -2.33
N LEU A 95 -22.46 6.06 -2.92
CA LEU A 95 -22.34 5.91 -4.37
C LEU A 95 -23.30 4.84 -4.91
N SER A 96 -23.83 5.08 -6.11
CA SER A 96 -24.79 4.17 -6.73
C SER A 96 -24.15 2.82 -7.10
N PRO A 97 -24.80 1.68 -6.79
CA PRO A 97 -24.37 0.37 -7.25
C PRO A 97 -24.32 0.21 -8.78
N THR A 98 -25.04 1.05 -9.53
CA THR A 98 -25.04 1.03 -11.00
C THR A 98 -23.95 1.89 -11.64
N SER A 99 -23.22 2.67 -10.84
CA SER A 99 -22.08 3.44 -11.35
C SER A 99 -20.97 2.51 -11.85
N ARG A 100 -20.23 2.98 -12.86
CA ARG A 100 -19.00 2.31 -13.29
C ARG A 100 -17.99 2.29 -12.14
N VAL A 101 -17.24 1.20 -12.02
CA VAL A 101 -16.27 1.03 -10.92
C VAL A 101 -15.23 2.14 -10.93
N ILE A 102 -14.74 2.57 -12.09
CA ILE A 102 -13.77 3.66 -12.17
C ILE A 102 -14.31 4.96 -11.57
N ASP A 103 -15.52 5.35 -11.97
CA ASP A 103 -16.15 6.59 -11.52
C ASP A 103 -16.45 6.52 -10.01
N ALA A 104 -16.91 5.36 -9.54
CA ALA A 104 -17.20 5.14 -8.14
C ALA A 104 -15.94 5.14 -7.27
N PHE A 105 -14.88 4.44 -7.67
CA PHE A 105 -13.67 4.34 -6.88
C PHE A 105 -12.92 5.67 -6.81
N LEU A 106 -12.84 6.43 -7.90
CA LEU A 106 -12.17 7.74 -7.90
C LEU A 106 -12.96 8.81 -7.15
N ALA A 107 -14.29 8.66 -7.03
CA ALA A 107 -15.13 9.58 -6.25
C ALA A 107 -15.21 9.22 -4.75
N ALA A 108 -14.85 7.99 -4.38
CA ALA A 108 -15.03 7.50 -3.02
C ALA A 108 -13.91 7.98 -2.10
N SER A 109 -14.27 8.65 -1.01
CA SER A 109 -13.32 8.98 0.07
C SER A 109 -13.35 7.96 1.20
N PHE A 110 -14.46 7.23 1.33
CA PHE A 110 -14.63 6.22 2.37
C PHE A 110 -15.21 4.93 1.82
N LEU A 111 -14.76 3.81 2.40
CA LEU A 111 -15.35 2.50 2.25
C LEU A 111 -15.87 2.06 3.61
N GLU A 112 -17.15 1.77 3.72
CA GLU A 112 -17.76 1.20 4.92
C GLU A 112 -18.02 -0.28 4.71
N ILE A 113 -17.60 -1.09 5.69
CA ILE A 113 -17.88 -2.52 5.76
C ILE A 113 -18.39 -2.82 7.18
N ASN A 114 -19.69 -3.03 7.31
CA ASN A 114 -20.39 -3.16 8.58
C ASN A 114 -20.13 -1.95 9.49
N SER A 115 -19.42 -2.13 10.61
CA SER A 115 -19.05 -1.06 11.54
C SER A 115 -17.69 -0.43 11.25
N ASN A 116 -16.95 -0.94 10.26
CA ASN A 116 -15.60 -0.49 9.96
C ASN A 116 -15.64 0.55 8.85
N VAL A 117 -15.02 1.71 9.10
CA VAL A 117 -14.89 2.79 8.13
C VAL A 117 -13.43 2.89 7.72
N TYR A 118 -13.17 2.67 6.42
CA TYR A 118 -11.86 2.79 5.80
C TYR A 118 -11.79 4.13 5.08
N ARG A 119 -10.75 4.92 5.32
CA ARG A 119 -10.44 6.06 4.45
C ARG A 119 -9.71 5.56 3.23
N ILE A 120 -10.10 6.07 2.07
CA ILE A 120 -9.53 5.69 0.79
C ILE A 120 -8.41 6.67 0.43
N LEU A 121 -7.23 6.12 0.15
CA LEU A 121 -6.09 6.84 -0.41
C LEU A 121 -5.95 6.47 -1.88
N HIS A 122 -6.09 7.46 -2.77
CA HIS A 122 -5.92 7.24 -4.19
C HIS A 122 -4.45 7.37 -4.57
N ASN A 123 -3.99 6.45 -5.43
CA ASN A 123 -2.72 6.54 -6.13
C ASN A 123 -1.59 7.03 -5.23
N GLN A 124 -1.51 6.45 -4.03
CA GLN A 124 -0.60 6.95 -3.00
C GLN A 124 0.84 6.84 -3.50
N PRO A 125 1.62 7.93 -3.45
CA PRO A 125 3.05 7.90 -3.70
C PRO A 125 3.75 6.91 -2.77
N ARG A 126 4.52 5.97 -3.32
CA ARG A 126 5.22 4.95 -2.54
C ARG A 126 6.60 4.65 -3.12
N VAL A 127 7.57 4.45 -2.23
CA VAL A 127 8.85 3.84 -2.57
C VAL A 127 8.75 2.35 -2.28
N LYS A 128 8.93 1.51 -3.28
CA LYS A 128 8.95 0.05 -3.14
C LYS A 128 10.34 -0.47 -2.80
N ALA A 129 11.35 0.08 -3.46
CA ALA A 129 12.73 -0.32 -3.26
C ALA A 129 13.67 0.84 -3.58
N VAL A 130 14.80 0.87 -2.88
CA VAL A 130 15.98 1.69 -3.21
C VAL A 130 17.15 0.72 -3.29
N SER A 131 17.85 0.74 -4.42
CA SER A 131 18.95 -0.18 -4.68
C SER A 131 20.17 0.57 -5.21
N LEU A 132 21.34 -0.02 -4.97
CA LEU A 132 22.61 0.46 -5.50
C LEU A 132 23.04 -0.52 -6.58
N ALA A 133 23.55 0.00 -7.71
CA ALA A 133 23.88 -0.83 -8.86
C ALA A 133 25.12 -1.71 -8.64
N VAL A 134 26.00 -1.29 -7.72
CA VAL A 134 27.23 -1.98 -7.36
C VAL A 134 27.42 -1.91 -5.85
N ASP A 135 28.14 -2.86 -5.27
CA ASP A 135 28.39 -2.88 -3.83
C ASP A 135 29.59 -1.98 -3.45
N THR A 136 30.61 -1.95 -4.32
CA THR A 136 31.84 -1.19 -4.10
C THR A 136 31.74 0.25 -4.59
N HIS A 137 31.97 1.19 -3.68
CA HIS A 137 31.95 2.63 -3.95
C HIS A 137 33.27 3.29 -3.55
N PHE A 138 33.61 4.41 -4.21
CA PHE A 138 34.89 5.10 -4.05
C PHE A 138 34.68 6.58 -3.79
N CYS A 139 35.57 7.19 -3.00
CA CYS A 139 35.65 8.65 -2.88
C CYS A 139 35.83 9.29 -4.27
N GLY A 140 35.09 10.36 -4.53
CA GLY A 140 35.11 11.11 -5.79
C GLY A 140 34.30 10.48 -6.93
N VAL A 141 33.71 9.29 -6.74
CA VAL A 141 32.85 8.64 -7.73
C VAL A 141 31.38 8.79 -7.32
N PRO A 142 30.52 9.38 -8.17
CA PRO A 142 29.12 9.60 -7.81
C PRO A 142 28.35 8.28 -7.67
N ILE A 143 27.52 8.22 -6.63
CA ILE A 143 26.58 7.14 -6.37
C ILE A 143 25.19 7.63 -6.78
N LEU A 144 24.53 6.88 -7.66
CA LEU A 144 23.16 7.15 -8.08
C LEU A 144 22.27 5.93 -7.78
N PRO A 145 21.42 5.99 -6.74
CA PRO A 145 20.51 4.91 -6.42
C PRO A 145 19.46 4.71 -7.53
N THR A 146 19.12 3.45 -7.79
CA THR A 146 17.93 3.07 -8.54
C THR A 146 16.75 2.93 -7.59
N VAL A 147 15.55 3.25 -8.07
CA VAL A 147 14.33 3.19 -7.26
C VAL A 147 13.20 2.55 -8.04
N ASP A 148 12.42 1.75 -7.32
CA ASP A 148 11.11 1.28 -7.74
C ASP A 148 10.05 2.11 -7.01
N LEU A 149 9.22 2.82 -7.77
CA LEU A 149 8.29 3.83 -7.28
C LEU A 149 6.89 3.58 -7.83
N ASP A 150 5.88 3.88 -7.02
CA ASP A 150 4.48 3.96 -7.43
C ASP A 150 3.97 5.38 -7.25
N PHE A 151 3.31 5.92 -8.28
CA PHE A 151 2.60 7.22 -8.26
C PHE A 151 3.44 8.43 -7.80
N CYS A 152 4.75 8.36 -7.97
CA CYS A 152 5.66 9.50 -7.87
C CYS A 152 6.89 9.28 -8.74
N THR A 153 7.65 10.34 -8.88
CA THR A 153 8.94 10.37 -9.58
C THR A 153 10.08 10.52 -8.58
N PRO A 154 11.32 10.14 -8.96
CA PRO A 154 12.47 10.31 -8.08
C PRO A 154 12.74 11.77 -7.68
N ALA A 155 12.29 12.74 -8.49
CA ALA A 155 12.45 14.17 -8.24
C ALA A 155 11.48 14.72 -7.19
N GLU A 156 10.32 14.07 -7.01
CA GLU A 156 9.34 14.43 -5.98
C GLU A 156 9.68 13.81 -4.62
N CYS A 157 10.60 12.85 -4.59
CA CYS A 157 11.05 12.20 -3.36
C CYS A 157 12.08 13.05 -2.61
N THR A 158 12.06 12.96 -1.29
CA THR A 158 13.12 13.53 -0.43
C THR A 158 14.20 12.48 -0.20
N TRP A 159 15.46 12.91 -0.35
CA TRP A 159 16.63 12.04 -0.21
C TRP A 159 17.47 12.50 0.97
N VAL A 160 17.99 11.55 1.73
CA VAL A 160 18.94 11.85 2.82
C VAL A 160 20.04 10.80 2.81
N TRP A 161 21.27 11.25 2.67
CA TRP A 161 22.48 10.46 2.83
C TRP A 161 23.03 10.67 4.23
N ARG A 162 23.34 9.56 4.90
CA ARG A 162 23.98 9.55 6.21
C ARG A 162 25.25 8.72 6.20
N ARG A 163 26.24 9.17 6.96
CA ARG A 163 27.48 8.42 7.24
C ARG A 163 27.49 7.98 8.70
N GLY A 164 27.83 6.71 8.95
CA GLY A 164 27.91 6.14 10.29
C GLY A 164 26.75 5.20 10.60
N ASP A 165 26.69 4.71 11.84
CA ASP A 165 25.59 3.87 12.34
C ASP A 165 24.47 4.72 12.94
N ASP A 166 23.29 4.14 13.17
CA ASP A 166 22.08 4.89 13.59
C ASP A 166 22.28 5.81 14.80
N ALA A 167 23.19 5.48 15.72
CA ALA A 167 23.46 6.30 16.91
C ALA A 167 24.40 7.50 16.64
N THR A 168 25.26 7.42 15.62
CA THR A 168 26.27 8.45 15.30
C THR A 168 26.10 9.04 13.89
N ALA A 169 25.02 8.67 13.20
CA ALA A 169 24.79 8.98 11.81
C ALA A 169 24.74 10.49 11.56
N VAL A 170 25.65 10.98 10.72
CA VAL A 170 25.70 12.39 10.30
C VAL A 170 25.10 12.51 8.91
N VAL A 171 24.21 13.47 8.69
CA VAL A 171 23.70 13.79 7.35
C VAL A 171 24.82 14.40 6.51
N VAL A 172 25.13 13.76 5.39
CA VAL A 172 26.21 14.18 4.48
C VAL A 172 25.71 14.67 3.12
N GLY A 173 24.43 14.47 2.80
CA GLY A 173 23.82 14.96 1.56
C GLY A 173 22.31 14.81 1.54
N THR A 174 21.64 15.60 0.70
CA THR A 174 20.18 15.61 0.55
C THR A 174 19.70 15.46 -0.89
N ASP A 175 20.63 15.32 -1.83
CA ASP A 175 20.32 15.05 -3.23
C ASP A 175 20.19 13.53 -3.47
N ARG A 176 19.50 13.15 -4.55
CA ARG A 176 19.43 11.75 -4.97
C ARG A 176 20.82 11.17 -5.25
N MET A 177 21.65 11.93 -5.95
CA MET A 177 23.03 11.54 -6.25
C MET A 177 23.94 12.07 -5.16
N TYR A 178 24.88 11.24 -4.70
CA TYR A 178 25.89 11.66 -3.73
C TYR A 178 27.28 11.25 -4.19
N THR A 179 28.24 12.17 -4.11
CA THR A 179 29.64 11.90 -4.41
C THR A 179 30.41 11.82 -3.09
N PRO A 180 30.87 10.63 -2.66
CA PRO A 180 31.58 10.48 -1.41
C PRO A 180 32.89 11.27 -1.40
N THR A 181 33.24 11.78 -0.24
CA THR A 181 34.44 12.56 0.04
C THR A 181 35.48 11.71 0.77
N ALA A 182 36.68 12.25 1.00
CA ALA A 182 37.70 11.56 1.79
C ALA A 182 37.24 11.26 3.24
N ALA A 183 36.33 12.06 3.80
CA ALA A 183 35.78 11.83 5.14
C ALA A 183 34.84 10.61 5.20
N ASP A 184 34.37 10.13 4.05
CA ASP A 184 33.48 8.97 3.95
C ASP A 184 34.26 7.66 3.81
N ALA A 185 35.57 7.72 3.52
CA ALA A 185 36.41 6.53 3.41
C ALA A 185 36.35 5.68 4.69
N GLY A 186 36.18 4.36 4.53
CA GLY A 186 36.03 3.41 5.62
C GLY A 186 34.66 3.38 6.30
N HIS A 187 33.72 4.24 5.88
CA HIS A 187 32.37 4.28 6.44
C HIS A 187 31.33 3.79 5.43
N ALA A 188 30.33 3.06 5.91
CA ALA A 188 29.14 2.79 5.14
C ALA A 188 28.29 4.07 5.02
N LEU A 189 27.63 4.23 3.89
CA LEU A 189 26.68 5.31 3.64
C LEU A 189 25.28 4.73 3.53
N THR A 190 24.35 5.36 4.22
CA THR A 190 22.94 5.00 4.22
C THR A 190 22.17 6.06 3.45
N VAL A 191 21.43 5.64 2.43
CA VAL A 191 20.53 6.52 1.69
C VAL A 191 19.09 6.17 2.00
N THR A 192 18.35 7.17 2.45
CA THR A 192 16.90 7.09 2.70
C THR A 192 16.17 7.87 1.61
N CYS A 193 15.21 7.21 0.96
CA CYS A 193 14.29 7.81 0.01
C CYS A 193 12.88 7.85 0.64
N THR A 194 12.29 9.04 0.69
CA THR A 194 10.96 9.26 1.25
C THR A 194 10.04 9.80 0.15
N PRO A 195 8.91 9.13 -0.17
CA PRO A 195 7.98 9.63 -1.17
C PRO A 195 7.27 10.89 -0.66
N PRO A 196 6.71 11.72 -1.57
CA PRO A 196 5.86 12.83 -1.16
C PRO A 196 4.60 12.30 -0.46
N ARG A 197 3.99 13.15 0.37
CA ARG A 197 2.73 12.82 1.03
C ARG A 197 1.59 12.79 0.00
N SER A 198 0.67 11.84 0.12
CA SER A 198 -0.55 11.85 -0.70
C SER A 198 -1.44 13.03 -0.33
N ALA A 199 -2.15 13.59 -1.31
CA ALA A 199 -3.11 14.68 -1.09
C ALA A 199 -4.29 14.26 -0.20
N ASP A 200 -4.66 12.97 -0.23
CA ASP A 200 -5.76 12.42 0.58
C ASP A 200 -5.30 11.99 1.98
N ALA A 201 -3.99 12.06 2.27
CA ALA A 201 -3.42 11.64 3.54
C ALA A 201 -3.66 12.68 4.65
N SER A 202 -4.11 12.23 5.82
CA SER A 202 -4.15 13.03 7.06
C SER A 202 -2.79 13.04 7.70
N ASP A 203 -2.44 14.03 8.54
CA ASP A 203 -1.11 14.15 9.18
C ASP A 203 -0.65 12.91 9.98
N ASP A 204 -1.59 12.11 10.48
CA ASP A 204 -1.30 10.86 11.20
C ASP A 204 -0.96 9.67 10.29
N ASP A 205 -1.08 9.80 8.97
CA ASP A 205 -0.70 8.73 8.05
C ASP A 205 0.82 8.61 7.93
N ASP A 206 1.33 7.40 8.14
CA ASP A 206 2.76 7.15 8.00
C ASP A 206 3.18 7.22 6.53
N VAL A 207 4.22 8.03 6.27
CA VAL A 207 4.97 8.00 5.02
C VAL A 207 6.11 7.01 5.20
N ILE A 208 6.06 5.91 4.48
CA ILE A 208 7.07 4.85 4.61
C ILE A 208 8.30 5.24 3.78
N ALA A 209 9.37 5.61 4.47
CA ALA A 209 10.67 5.81 3.87
C ALA A 209 11.37 4.45 3.65
N VAL A 210 12.11 4.32 2.56
CA VAL A 210 12.90 3.12 2.26
C VAL A 210 14.37 3.48 2.29
N THR A 211 15.15 2.63 2.95
CA THR A 211 16.56 2.87 3.18
C THR A 211 17.39 1.71 2.64
N THR A 212 18.54 2.03 2.07
CA THR A 212 19.58 1.05 1.72
C THR A 212 20.94 1.58 2.12
N THR A 213 21.91 0.68 2.30
CA THR A 213 23.23 1.01 2.84
C THR A 213 24.31 0.41 1.94
N THR A 214 25.36 1.19 1.68
CA THR A 214 26.54 0.75 0.92
C THR A 214 27.43 -0.15 1.78
N GLU A 215 28.35 -0.88 1.15
CA GLU A 215 29.58 -1.28 1.85
C GLU A 215 30.40 -0.03 2.25
N PRO A 216 31.37 -0.17 3.18
CA PRO A 216 32.30 0.92 3.47
C PRO A 216 32.95 1.50 2.22
N VAL A 217 32.85 2.82 2.05
CA VAL A 217 33.40 3.53 0.90
C VAL A 217 34.92 3.38 0.90
N ARG A 218 35.50 3.08 -0.25
CA ARG A 218 36.95 2.96 -0.40
C ARG A 218 37.56 4.32 -0.75
N ALA A 219 38.79 4.54 -0.32
CA ALA A 219 39.58 5.64 -0.84
C ALA A 219 39.61 5.56 -2.38
N GLY A 220 39.53 6.70 -3.06
CA GLY A 220 39.58 6.73 -4.52
C GLY A 220 40.88 6.12 -5.03
N PRO A 221 40.90 5.51 -6.22
CA PRO A 221 42.14 5.04 -6.82
C PRO A 221 43.11 6.22 -6.89
N ASP A 222 44.33 6.04 -6.36
CA ASP A 222 45.38 7.05 -6.35
C ASP A 222 45.48 7.68 -7.76
N ARG A 223 45.30 9.01 -7.84
CA ARG A 223 45.52 9.78 -9.07
C ARG A 223 46.92 10.35 -9.08
#